data_AF-A0A2N2Q1C4-F1
#
_entry.id   AF-A0A2N2Q1C4-F1
#
_cell.length_a   1.000
_cell.length_b   1.000
_cell.length_c   1.000
_cell.angle_alpha   90.00
_cell.angle_beta   90.00
_cell.angle_gamma   90.00
#
_symmetry.space_group_name_H-M   'P 1'
#
loop_
_entity.id
_entity.type
_entity.pdbx_description
1 polymer ?
#
loop_
_entity_poly.entity_id
_entity_poly.type
_entity_poly.pdbx_seq_one_letter_code
_entity_poly.pdbx_strand_id
1 'polypeptide(L)'
;GLVYSVYSYFMPMAVEGPFQIGLQTKKEQGEEALKVVRDTLDGFMQKGVTEAELKAAKQNIIGGFPLRLDSNAKILDYLAVIGFYKLPLTYLDDFNKEVDKVTTAQIKDAFNRRINTDNLVTIIVGTAQ
;
A
#
# COMPACT_ATOMS: atom_id res chain seq x y z
N GLY A 1 13.72 -13.85 12.62
CA GLY A 1 12.92 -12.77 12.04
C GLY A 1 13.64 -11.46 12.23
N LEU A 2 13.79 -10.67 11.17
CA LEU A 2 14.54 -9.40 11.19
C LEU A 2 13.72 -8.25 11.79
N VAL A 3 12.38 -8.32 11.75
CA VAL A 3 11.47 -7.24 12.17
C VAL A 3 10.24 -7.80 12.87
N TYR A 4 9.59 -6.97 13.68
CA TYR A 4 8.26 -7.28 14.23
C TYR A 4 7.16 -7.02 13.19
N SER A 5 7.29 -5.94 12.41
CA SER A 5 6.36 -5.60 11.34
C SER A 5 7.07 -4.87 10.20
N VAL A 6 6.54 -5.07 9.00
CA VAL A 6 6.89 -4.33 7.77
C VAL A 6 5.60 -4.08 7.02
N TYR A 7 5.48 -2.90 6.42
CA TYR A 7 4.30 -2.49 5.68
C TYR A 7 4.68 -1.55 4.53
N SER A 8 3.80 -1.46 3.54
CA SER A 8 3.87 -0.47 2.48
C SER A 8 2.57 0.32 2.39
N TYR A 9 2.66 1.60 2.01
CA TYR A 9 1.51 2.48 1.87
C TYR A 9 1.61 3.33 0.61
N PHE A 10 0.47 3.50 -0.05
CA PHE A 10 0.23 4.62 -0.95
C PHE A 10 -0.50 5.70 -0.16
N MET A 11 -0.04 6.94 -0.27
CA MET A 11 -0.69 8.11 0.34
C MET A 11 -1.19 9.06 -0.75
N PRO A 12 -2.37 8.83 -1.34
CA PRO A 12 -2.93 9.73 -2.36
C PRO A 12 -3.12 11.14 -1.80
N MET A 13 -2.73 12.15 -2.58
CA MET A 13 -2.88 13.57 -2.25
C MET A 13 -3.43 14.32 -3.47
N ALA A 14 -3.67 15.62 -3.33
CA ALA A 14 -4.13 16.46 -4.45
C ALA A 14 -3.04 16.59 -5.54
N VAL A 15 -1.79 16.39 -5.14
CA VAL A 15 -0.63 16.22 -6.02
C VAL A 15 -0.11 14.78 -5.89
N GLU A 16 0.98 14.47 -6.58
CA GLU A 16 1.64 13.16 -6.48
C GLU A 16 2.04 12.86 -5.04
N GLY A 17 1.36 11.88 -4.45
CA GLY A 17 1.62 11.44 -3.09
C GLY A 17 2.63 10.29 -3.04
N PRO A 18 3.29 10.07 -1.89
CA PRO A 18 4.38 9.12 -1.81
C PRO A 18 3.88 7.66 -1.76
N PHE A 19 4.71 6.77 -2.30
CA PHE A 19 4.75 5.35 -1.94
C PHE A 19 5.86 5.15 -0.90
N GLN A 20 5.56 4.46 0.20
CA GLN A 20 6.50 4.28 1.30
C GLN A 20 6.51 2.84 1.78
N ILE A 21 7.68 2.37 2.21
CA ILE A 21 7.86 1.10 2.93
C ILE A 21 8.46 1.43 4.29
N GLY A 22 7.85 0.90 5.35
CA GLY A 22 8.26 1.13 6.72
C GLY A 22 8.50 -0.18 7.47
N LEU A 23 9.56 -0.21 8.28
CA LEU A 23 9.86 -1.30 9.19
C LEU A 23 10.69 -0.79 10.39
N GLN A 24 10.75 -1.61 11.42
CA GLN A 24 11.64 -1.41 12.57
C GLN A 24 12.39 -2.71 12.86
N THR A 25 13.71 -2.61 13.00
CA THR A 25 14.62 -3.75 13.21
C THR A 25 15.65 -3.44 14.29
N LYS A 26 16.37 -4.47 14.75
CA LYS A 26 17.54 -4.31 15.62
C LYS A 26 18.67 -3.64 14.84
N LYS A 27 19.50 -2.85 15.53
CA LYS A 27 20.60 -2.09 14.92
C LYS A 27 21.50 -2.97 14.05
N GLU A 28 21.87 -4.14 14.56
CA GLU A 28 22.79 -5.08 13.90
C GLU A 28 22.19 -5.73 12.64
N GLN A 29 20.87 -5.63 12.47
CA GLN A 29 20.11 -6.23 11.37
C GLN A 29 19.63 -5.20 10.34
N GLY A 30 20.00 -3.92 10.50
CA GLY A 30 19.55 -2.81 9.66
C GLY A 30 19.84 -3.02 8.16
N GLU A 31 21.08 -3.33 7.83
CA GLU A 31 21.50 -3.52 6.43
C GLU A 31 20.86 -4.76 5.81
N GLU A 32 20.79 -5.86 6.56
CA GLU A 32 20.17 -7.10 6.11
C GLU A 32 18.68 -6.90 5.85
N ALA A 33 17.97 -6.23 6.77
CA ALA A 33 16.55 -5.94 6.63
C ALA A 33 16.28 -5.02 5.42
N LEU A 34 17.10 -3.99 5.22
CA LEU A 34 16.99 -3.11 4.05
C LEU A 34 17.23 -3.88 2.75
N LYS A 35 18.22 -4.76 2.71
CA LYS A 35 18.49 -5.61 1.54
C LYS A 35 17.28 -6.47 1.20
N VAL A 36 16.72 -7.16 2.19
CA VAL A 36 15.54 -8.03 2.00
C VAL A 36 14.34 -7.23 1.49
N VAL A 37 14.12 -6.01 1.98
CA VAL A 37 13.05 -5.13 1.48
C VAL A 37 13.25 -4.80 0.00
N ARG A 38 14.46 -4.40 -0.39
CA ARG A 38 14.78 -4.08 -1.80
C ARG A 38 14.60 -5.29 -2.71
N ASP A 39 15.18 -6.43 -2.34
CA ASP A 39 15.06 -7.68 -3.10
C ASP A 39 13.59 -8.10 -3.27
N THR A 40 12.78 -7.92 -2.21
CA THR A 40 11.35 -8.26 -2.24
C THR A 40 10.58 -7.33 -3.17
N LEU A 41 10.84 -6.02 -3.09
CA LEU A 41 10.19 -5.04 -3.96
C LEU A 41 10.60 -5.25 -5.42
N ASP A 42 11.88 -5.45 -5.71
CA ASP A 42 12.35 -5.72 -7.08
C ASP A 42 11.74 -7.02 -7.63
N GLY A 43 11.68 -8.06 -6.79
CA GLY A 43 11.00 -9.31 -7.13
C GLY A 43 9.52 -9.11 -7.44
N PHE A 44 8.83 -8.29 -6.65
CA PHE A 44 7.43 -7.93 -6.88
C PHE A 44 7.24 -7.15 -8.19
N MET A 45 8.10 -6.17 -8.48
CA MET A 45 8.05 -5.38 -9.72
C MET A 45 8.26 -6.26 -10.96
N GLN A 46 9.18 -7.22 -10.89
CA GLN A 46 9.48 -8.13 -12.00
C GLN A 46 8.37 -9.16 -12.24
N LYS A 47 7.93 -9.83 -11.16
CA LYS A 47 7.03 -11.00 -11.24
C LYS A 47 5.55 -10.61 -11.21
N GLY A 48 5.22 -9.51 -10.55
CA GLY A 48 3.84 -9.15 -10.20
C GLY A 48 3.29 -10.03 -9.07
N VAL A 49 1.97 -9.97 -8.88
CA VAL A 49 1.25 -10.82 -7.91
C VAL A 49 0.65 -12.05 -8.60
N THR A 50 0.51 -13.12 -7.83
CA THR A 50 -0.22 -14.32 -8.25
C THR A 50 -1.73 -14.14 -8.10
N GLU A 51 -2.51 -14.96 -8.80
CA GLU A 51 -3.98 -14.97 -8.66
C GLU A 51 -4.43 -15.33 -7.24
N ALA A 52 -3.68 -16.19 -6.54
CA ALA A 52 -3.97 -16.55 -5.15
C ALA A 52 -3.78 -15.36 -4.20
N GLU A 53 -2.68 -14.60 -4.35
CA GLU A 53 -2.43 -13.38 -3.58
C GLU A 53 -3.47 -12.30 -3.88
N LEU A 54 -3.82 -12.11 -5.16
CA LEU A 54 -4.86 -11.16 -5.55
C LEU A 54 -6.21 -11.53 -4.92
N LYS A 55 -6.60 -12.81 -4.98
CA LYS A 55 -7.84 -13.30 -4.36
C LYS A 55 -7.85 -13.05 -2.86
N ALA A 56 -6.76 -13.38 -2.16
CA ALA A 56 -6.64 -13.15 -0.72
C ALA A 56 -6.73 -11.66 -0.37
N ALA A 57 -6.05 -10.79 -1.13
CA ALA A 57 -6.10 -9.35 -0.94
C ALA A 57 -7.51 -8.79 -1.17
N LYS A 58 -8.20 -9.18 -2.24
CA LYS A 58 -9.58 -8.77 -2.50
C LYS A 58 -10.53 -9.19 -1.38
N GLN A 59 -10.44 -10.44 -0.92
CA GLN A 59 -11.26 -10.93 0.19
C GLN A 59 -11.03 -10.11 1.48
N ASN A 60 -9.78 -9.77 1.78
CA ASN A 60 -9.46 -8.95 2.94
C ASN A 60 -10.00 -7.51 2.82
N ILE A 61 -9.79 -6.87 1.67
CA ILE A 61 -10.22 -5.48 1.43
C ILE A 61 -11.74 -5.37 1.42
N ILE A 62 -12.42 -6.24 0.66
CA ILE A 62 -13.89 -6.23 0.53
C ILE A 62 -14.54 -6.66 1.84
N GLY A 63 -14.06 -7.76 2.45
CA GLY A 63 -14.60 -8.26 3.71
C GLY A 63 -14.38 -7.31 4.89
N GLY A 64 -13.30 -6.53 4.88
CA GLY A 64 -13.01 -5.52 5.90
C GLY A 64 -13.69 -4.17 5.65
N PHE A 65 -14.32 -3.96 4.50
CA PHE A 65 -14.92 -2.66 4.15
C PHE A 65 -16.00 -2.19 5.13
N PRO A 66 -16.92 -3.04 5.65
CA PRO A 66 -17.91 -2.60 6.63
C PRO A 66 -17.29 -2.03 7.91
N LEU A 67 -16.16 -2.58 8.38
CA LEU A 67 -15.43 -2.09 9.56
C LEU A 67 -14.78 -0.71 9.34
N ARG A 68 -14.65 -0.27 8.08
CA ARG A 68 -14.20 1.08 7.75
C ARG A 68 -15.31 2.11 7.90
N LEU A 69 -16.57 1.70 8.06
CA LEU A 69 -17.76 2.56 8.14
C LEU A 69 -18.61 2.30 9.40
N ASP A 70 -18.08 1.58 10.39
CA ASP A 70 -18.79 1.11 11.58
C ASP A 70 -19.08 2.19 12.65
N SER A 71 -18.67 3.44 12.41
CA SER A 71 -18.83 4.54 13.36
C SER A 71 -19.00 5.86 12.66
N ASN A 72 -19.73 6.78 13.30
CA ASN A 72 -19.98 8.13 12.77
C ASN A 72 -18.68 8.90 12.48
N ALA A 73 -17.64 8.72 13.30
CA ALA A 73 -16.33 9.33 13.09
C ALA A 73 -15.69 8.86 11.78
N LYS A 74 -15.64 7.54 11.54
CA LYS A 74 -15.08 7.00 10.30
C LYS A 74 -15.90 7.38 9.07
N ILE A 75 -17.22 7.42 9.18
CA ILE A 75 -18.10 7.88 8.09
C ILE A 75 -17.78 9.35 7.75
N LEU A 76 -17.64 10.21 8.77
CA LEU A 76 -17.27 11.61 8.58
C LEU A 76 -15.91 11.76 7.87
N ASP A 77 -14.92 10.97 8.26
CA ASP A 77 -13.59 10.99 7.61
C ASP A 77 -13.68 10.65 6.12
N TYR A 78 -14.47 9.63 5.74
CA TYR A 78 -14.69 9.29 4.34
C TYR A 78 -15.43 10.38 3.57
N LEU A 79 -16.47 10.97 4.15
CA LEU A 79 -17.20 12.07 3.52
C LEU A 79 -16.32 13.30 3.33
N ALA A 80 -15.43 13.60 4.27
CA ALA A 80 -14.45 14.66 4.15
C ALA A 80 -13.48 14.42 2.99
N VAL A 81 -12.95 13.19 2.85
CA VAL A 81 -12.08 12.81 1.72
C VAL A 81 -12.82 12.94 0.38
N ILE A 82 -14.05 12.43 0.31
CA ILE A 82 -14.88 12.50 -0.92
C ILE A 82 -15.14 13.96 -1.31
N GLY A 83 -15.54 14.80 -0.35
CA GLY A 83 -15.82 16.21 -0.60
C GLY A 83 -14.56 17.01 -0.97
N PHE A 84 -13.46 16.82 -0.24
CA PHE A 84 -12.20 17.55 -0.45
C PHE A 84 -11.56 17.21 -1.80
N TYR A 85 -11.46 15.91 -2.12
CA TYR A 85 -10.87 15.45 -3.37
C TYR A 85 -11.88 15.38 -4.54
N LYS A 86 -13.12 15.84 -4.32
CA LYS A 86 -14.19 15.85 -5.33
C LYS A 86 -14.42 14.48 -5.98
N LEU A 87 -14.39 13.43 -5.16
CA LEU A 87 -14.67 12.07 -5.63
C LEU A 87 -16.17 11.93 -5.96
N PRO A 88 -16.54 10.95 -6.81
CA PRO A 88 -17.95 10.66 -7.09
C PRO A 88 -18.74 10.40 -5.80
N LEU A 89 -20.00 10.85 -5.74
CA LEU A 89 -20.86 10.58 -4.59
C LEU A 89 -21.16 9.08 -4.40
N THR A 90 -21.00 8.28 -5.46
CA THR A 90 -21.14 6.82 -5.44
C THR A 90 -19.87 6.10 -4.97
N TYR A 91 -18.82 6.83 -4.57
CA TYR A 91 -17.50 6.25 -4.26
C TYR A 91 -17.56 5.07 -3.27
N LEU A 92 -18.35 5.20 -2.19
CA LEU A 92 -18.49 4.14 -1.20
C LEU A 92 -19.29 2.94 -1.71
N ASP A 93 -20.28 3.17 -2.58
CA ASP A 93 -21.11 2.11 -3.18
C ASP A 93 -20.35 1.33 -4.26
N ASP A 94 -19.44 2.01 -4.96
CA ASP A 94 -18.69 1.44 -6.07
C ASP A 94 -17.35 0.85 -5.63
N PHE A 95 -16.81 1.25 -4.46
CA PHE A 95 -15.49 0.85 -3.99
C PHE A 95 -15.24 -0.66 -4.09
N ASN A 96 -16.13 -1.48 -3.53
CA ASN A 96 -15.99 -2.93 -3.55
C ASN A 96 -16.07 -3.51 -4.98
N LYS A 97 -16.90 -2.92 -5.85
CA LYS A 97 -17.03 -3.34 -7.26
C LYS A 97 -15.75 -3.03 -8.03
N GLU A 98 -15.16 -1.85 -7.80
CA GLU A 98 -13.92 -1.44 -8.45
C GLU A 98 -12.73 -2.28 -7.96
N VAL A 99 -12.65 -2.60 -6.66
CA VAL A 99 -11.65 -3.54 -6.12
C VAL A 99 -11.78 -4.92 -6.75
N ASP A 100 -13.02 -5.43 -6.92
CA ASP A 100 -13.25 -6.75 -7.50
C ASP A 100 -12.87 -6.85 -8.98
N LYS A 101 -12.91 -5.73 -9.72
CA LYS A 101 -12.50 -5.68 -11.14
C LYS A 101 -10.98 -5.71 -11.34
N VAL A 102 -10.17 -5.42 -10.32
CA VAL A 102 -8.71 -5.33 -10.44
C VAL A 102 -8.12 -6.67 -10.89
N THR A 103 -7.22 -6.65 -11.85
CA THR A 103 -6.50 -7.84 -12.34
C THR A 103 -5.01 -7.80 -11.98
N THR A 104 -4.36 -8.97 -11.99
CA THR A 104 -2.91 -9.11 -11.79
C THR A 104 -2.11 -8.30 -12.82
N ALA A 105 -2.57 -8.26 -14.08
CA ALA A 105 -1.99 -7.45 -15.13
C ALA A 105 -2.10 -5.94 -14.88
N GLN A 106 -3.25 -5.46 -14.41
CA GLN A 106 -3.45 -4.05 -14.06
C GLN A 106 -2.56 -3.62 -12.90
N ILE A 107 -2.36 -4.48 -11.90
CA ILE A 107 -1.45 -4.22 -10.79
C ILE A 107 -0.02 -4.07 -11.32
N LYS A 108 0.44 -5.01 -12.14
CA LYS A 108 1.79 -4.96 -12.72
C LYS A 108 2.01 -3.69 -13.53
N ASP A 109 1.07 -3.35 -14.42
CA ASP A 109 1.11 -2.13 -15.22
C ASP A 109 1.15 -0.87 -14.34
N ALA A 110 0.26 -0.78 -13.34
CA ALA A 110 0.17 0.39 -12.46
C ALA A 110 1.45 0.61 -11.66
N PHE A 111 2.05 -0.45 -11.11
CA PHE A 111 3.31 -0.37 -10.39
C PHE A 111 4.46 0.05 -11.30
N ASN A 112 4.60 -0.55 -12.49
CA ASN A 112 5.66 -0.19 -13.44
C ASN A 112 5.59 1.27 -13.91
N ARG A 113 4.39 1.85 -14.00
CA ARG A 113 4.22 3.27 -14.38
C ARG A 113 4.50 4.26 -13.25
N ARG A 114 4.48 3.82 -11.99
CA ARG A 114 4.48 4.72 -10.82
C ARG A 114 5.65 4.53 -9.88
N ILE A 115 6.25 3.34 -9.85
CA ILE A 115 7.33 3.00 -8.94
C ILE A 115 8.58 2.73 -9.75
N ASN A 116 9.62 3.53 -9.53
CA ASN A 116 10.97 3.26 -10.01
C ASN A 116 11.85 2.93 -8.81
N THR A 117 12.33 1.70 -8.71
CA THR A 117 13.10 1.23 -7.56
C THR A 117 14.46 1.90 -7.44
N ASP A 118 15.02 2.41 -8.55
CA ASP A 118 16.27 3.19 -8.56
C ASP A 118 16.11 4.57 -7.92
N ASN A 119 14.88 5.10 -7.86
CA ASN A 119 14.58 6.44 -7.35
C ASN A 119 14.10 6.43 -5.88
N LEU A 120 14.21 5.31 -5.17
CA LEU A 120 13.73 5.20 -3.79
C LEU A 120 14.66 5.88 -2.80
N VAL A 121 14.16 6.93 -2.15
CA VAL A 121 14.85 7.57 -1.03
C VAL A 121 14.76 6.68 0.20
N THR A 122 15.92 6.33 0.77
CA THR A 122 16.02 5.52 1.99
C THR A 122 16.44 6.40 3.16
N ILE A 123 15.65 6.41 4.23
CA ILE A 123 15.96 7.11 5.48
C ILE A 123 16.08 6.07 6.60
N ILE A 124 17.23 6.02 7.26
CA ILE A 124 17.48 5.13 8.39
C ILE A 124 17.76 5.99 9.62
N VAL A 125 17.02 5.75 10.68
CA VAL A 125 17.20 6.44 11.97
C VAL A 125 17.53 5.40 13.03
N GLY A 126 18.69 5.58 13.67
CA GLY A 126 19.19 4.70 14.73
C GLY A 126 20.41 5.33 15.39
N THR A 127 20.88 4.74 16.49
CA THR A 127 22.11 5.23 17.15
C THR A 127 23.30 5.03 16.23
N ALA A 128 23.96 6.13 15.85
CA ALA A 128 25.27 6.09 15.21
C ALA A 128 26.22 5.27 16.08
N GLN A 129 27.05 4.45 15.43
CA GLN A 129 28.18 3.67 15.98
C GLN A 129 28.11 3.31 17.47
#